data_AF-A0A9P3ZPQ7-F1
#
_entry.id   AF-A0A9P3ZPQ7-F1
#
_cell.length_a   1.000
_cell.length_b   1.000
_cell.length_c   1.000
_cell.angle_alpha   90.00
_cell.angle_beta   90.00
_cell.angle_gamma   90.00
#
_symmetry.space_group_name_H-M   'P 1'
#
loop_
_entity.id
_entity.type
_entity.pdbx_description
1 polymer ?
#
loop_
_entity_poly.entity_id
_entity_poly.type
_entity_poly.pdbx_seq_one_letter_code
_entity_poly.pdbx_strand_id
1 'polypeptide(L)'
;MKYLLLFLPLSCVAASADNTPLLQGSRTEFASFLTGTDHTEKKKYCMVTLDGTYRGKASIIPASGKPFPGLSITDSTGKTYTPDNILISMKAEKGLNQDKEFIIQFSFSEWPPEDAEWLRIRGDVPVTCTEYSSTDPAEVDLLHPEEVKIPLPQNSALQDDVADPSRMSFLTLSVKKRKDVDGGRDGTDVWEFLLAYPTDFRYRDLKLEDMQGRPVPVGMPPSLCGFSASGGGGTSTYEYLVLPRSHEKLKVRILYLDPRNFETRHVSVDVSLGIGGSLNKGKTEP
;
A
#
# COMPACT_ATOMS: atom_id res chain seq x y z
N MET A 1 14.38 -5.77 9.11
CA MET A 1 13.27 -5.38 8.23
C MET A 1 12.06 -6.25 8.53
N LYS A 2 11.05 -5.68 9.18
CA LYS A 2 9.66 -6.17 9.14
C LYS A 2 8.84 -4.92 8.97
N TYR A 3 8.51 -4.57 7.73
CA TYR A 3 7.32 -3.76 7.51
C TYR A 3 6.18 -4.63 8.05
N LEU A 4 5.63 -4.27 9.21
CA LEU A 4 4.36 -4.86 9.63
C LEU A 4 3.29 -4.24 8.72
N LEU A 5 3.28 -4.65 7.45
CA LEU A 5 2.13 -4.49 6.58
C LEU A 5 1.07 -5.40 7.21
N LEU A 6 0.24 -4.82 8.05
CA LEU A 6 -1.01 -5.42 8.49
C LEU A 6 -1.86 -5.60 7.23
N PHE A 7 -1.73 -6.77 6.60
CA PHE A 7 -2.59 -7.18 5.52
C PHE A 7 -4.00 -7.31 6.06
N LEU A 8 -4.96 -6.71 5.37
CA LEU A 8 -6.35 -7.03 5.64
C LEU A 8 -6.60 -8.49 5.25
N PRO A 9 -7.40 -9.24 6.04
CA PRO A 9 -7.90 -10.51 5.55
C PRO A 9 -8.75 -10.23 4.32
N LEU A 10 -8.56 -11.00 3.24
CA LEU A 10 -9.39 -10.90 2.02
C LEU A 10 -10.90 -11.06 2.30
N SER A 11 -11.26 -11.61 3.47
CA SER A 11 -12.62 -11.84 3.91
C SER A 11 -13.17 -10.65 4.70
N CYS A 12 -13.51 -9.55 4.02
CA CYS A 12 -14.42 -8.54 4.55
C CYS A 12 -15.26 -7.92 3.42
N VAL A 13 -16.58 -7.98 3.60
CA VAL A 13 -17.65 -7.46 2.75
C VAL A 13 -17.97 -8.33 1.52
N ALA A 14 -18.74 -9.40 1.79
CA ALA A 14 -19.58 -10.02 0.77
C ALA A 14 -20.67 -9.02 0.36
N ALA A 15 -20.36 -8.14 -0.58
CA ALA A 15 -21.39 -7.56 -1.42
C ALA A 15 -21.84 -8.63 -2.41
N SER A 16 -23.16 -8.78 -2.59
CA SER A 16 -23.75 -9.63 -3.63
C SER A 16 -23.00 -9.45 -4.95
N ALA A 17 -22.56 -10.56 -5.53
CA ALA A 17 -21.68 -10.62 -6.69
C ALA A 17 -22.24 -9.90 -7.95
N ASP A 18 -23.51 -9.51 -7.95
CA ASP A 18 -24.16 -8.96 -9.14
C ASP A 18 -24.04 -7.43 -9.29
N ASN A 19 -23.58 -6.67 -8.28
CA ASN A 19 -23.56 -5.20 -8.35
C ASN A 19 -22.28 -4.51 -7.83
N THR A 20 -21.22 -5.26 -7.50
CA THR A 20 -19.95 -4.64 -7.05
C THR A 20 -19.23 -3.99 -8.24
N PRO A 21 -18.86 -2.70 -8.18
CA PRO A 21 -18.26 -2.02 -9.30
C PRO A 21 -16.86 -2.56 -9.62
N LEU A 22 -16.55 -2.68 -10.91
CA LEU A 22 -15.19 -2.93 -11.39
C LEU A 22 -14.28 -1.75 -11.03
N LEU A 23 -13.02 -2.05 -10.74
CA LEU A 23 -11.98 -1.05 -10.64
C LEU A 23 -11.75 -0.44 -12.02
N GLN A 24 -12.29 0.76 -12.25
CA GLN A 24 -12.32 1.36 -13.58
C GLN A 24 -10.91 1.47 -14.18
N GLY A 25 -10.78 1.01 -15.43
CA GLY A 25 -9.52 1.05 -16.15
C GLY A 25 -8.46 0.06 -15.64
N SER A 26 -8.81 -0.86 -14.73
CA SER A 26 -7.88 -1.88 -14.27
C SER A 26 -7.53 -2.87 -15.38
N ARG A 27 -6.26 -3.23 -15.48
CA ARG A 27 -5.76 -4.28 -16.36
C ARG A 27 -4.80 -5.16 -15.58
N THR A 28 -4.81 -6.45 -15.88
CA THR A 28 -3.86 -7.42 -15.32
C THR A 28 -3.14 -8.15 -16.44
N GLU A 29 -1.85 -8.36 -16.28
CA GLU A 29 -1.02 -9.13 -17.18
C GLU A 29 -0.13 -10.11 -16.41
N PHE A 30 0.31 -11.17 -17.08
CA PHE A 30 1.21 -12.14 -16.48
C PHE A 30 2.57 -11.50 -16.22
N ALA A 31 3.07 -11.61 -14.98
CA ALA A 31 4.38 -11.13 -14.60
C ALA A 31 5.39 -12.27 -14.45
N SER A 32 5.05 -13.31 -13.66
CA SER A 32 5.98 -14.41 -13.40
C SER A 32 5.28 -15.69 -12.98
N PHE A 33 5.93 -16.81 -13.26
CA PHE A 33 5.61 -18.13 -12.73
C PHE A 33 6.83 -18.68 -12.00
N LEU A 34 6.65 -19.12 -10.77
CA LEU A 34 7.73 -19.66 -9.93
C LEU A 34 7.29 -21.00 -9.37
N THR A 35 8.19 -21.96 -9.41
CA THR A 35 8.03 -23.27 -8.75
C THR A 35 9.17 -23.47 -7.79
N GLY A 36 8.89 -24.00 -6.62
CA GLY A 36 9.92 -24.31 -5.65
C GLY A 36 9.52 -25.45 -4.72
N THR A 37 10.41 -25.79 -3.81
CA THR A 37 10.15 -26.72 -2.71
C THR A 37 10.42 -25.98 -1.41
N ASP A 38 9.44 -25.96 -0.50
CA ASP A 38 9.65 -25.43 0.85
C ASP A 38 10.74 -26.27 1.54
N HIS A 39 11.85 -25.64 1.92
CA HIS A 39 12.97 -26.32 2.55
C HIS A 39 12.64 -26.92 3.92
N THR A 40 11.59 -26.42 4.58
CA THR A 40 11.17 -26.84 5.92
C THR A 40 10.21 -28.03 5.83
N GLU A 41 9.18 -27.92 4.99
CA GLU A 41 8.13 -28.94 4.89
C GLU A 41 8.35 -29.94 3.74
N LYS A 42 9.37 -29.70 2.90
CA LYS A 42 9.63 -30.43 1.63
C LYS A 42 8.41 -30.47 0.69
N LYS A 43 7.49 -29.52 0.85
CA LYS A 43 6.30 -29.41 0.01
C LYS A 43 6.62 -28.60 -1.24
N LYS A 44 6.22 -29.14 -2.38
CA LYS A 44 6.27 -28.39 -3.64
C LYS A 44 5.28 -27.23 -3.56
N TYR A 45 5.67 -26.09 -4.12
CA TYR A 45 4.78 -24.96 -4.28
C TYR A 45 4.93 -24.35 -5.67
N CYS A 46 3.87 -23.73 -6.14
CA CYS A 46 3.79 -22.97 -7.38
C CYS A 46 3.23 -21.59 -7.07
N MET A 47 3.71 -20.57 -7.77
CA MET A 47 3.32 -19.19 -7.55
C MET A 47 3.17 -18.48 -8.88
N VAL A 48 1.98 -17.94 -9.13
CA VAL A 48 1.67 -17.11 -10.29
C VAL A 48 1.54 -15.67 -9.81
N THR A 49 2.33 -14.77 -10.38
CA THR A 49 2.24 -13.33 -10.11
C THR A 49 1.72 -12.63 -11.35
N LEU A 50 0.71 -11.79 -11.16
CA LEU A 50 0.18 -10.87 -12.16
C LEU A 50 0.57 -9.45 -11.79
N ASP A 51 1.01 -8.69 -12.78
CA ASP A 51 1.15 -7.25 -12.68
C ASP A 51 -0.18 -6.60 -13.06
N GLY A 52 -0.57 -5.59 -12.30
CA GLY A 52 -1.82 -4.88 -12.46
C GLY A 52 -1.60 -3.37 -12.56
N THR A 53 -2.38 -2.71 -13.40
CA THR A 53 -2.40 -1.24 -13.51
C THR A 53 -3.81 -0.71 -13.44
N TYR A 54 -4.02 0.48 -12.88
CA TYR A 54 -5.29 1.19 -12.94
C TYR A 54 -5.07 2.71 -12.77
N ARG A 55 -6.08 3.50 -13.15
CA ARG A 55 -6.10 4.95 -12.95
C ARG A 55 -7.25 5.31 -12.02
N GLY A 56 -6.95 6.04 -10.96
CA GLY A 56 -7.96 6.54 -10.03
C GLY A 56 -7.37 7.14 -8.78
N LYS A 57 -8.21 7.86 -8.04
CA LYS A 57 -7.84 8.45 -6.76
C LYS A 57 -7.72 7.41 -5.65
N ALA A 58 -8.59 6.40 -5.67
CA ALA A 58 -8.58 5.33 -4.69
C ALA A 58 -7.29 4.49 -4.80
N SER A 59 -6.77 4.04 -3.67
CA SER A 59 -5.60 3.18 -3.55
C SER A 59 -6.02 1.80 -3.06
N ILE A 60 -5.46 0.75 -3.63
CA ILE A 60 -5.69 -0.62 -3.17
C ILE A 60 -5.02 -0.80 -1.81
N ILE A 61 -5.77 -1.36 -0.87
CA ILE A 61 -5.24 -1.76 0.43
C ILE A 61 -4.64 -3.16 0.32
N PRO A 62 -3.35 -3.35 0.67
CA PRO A 62 -2.75 -4.66 0.64
C PRO A 62 -3.54 -5.67 1.50
N ALA A 63 -3.81 -6.83 0.93
CA ALA A 63 -4.60 -7.88 1.56
C ALA A 63 -4.00 -9.24 1.26
N SER A 64 -4.17 -10.19 2.19
CA SER A 64 -3.83 -11.60 1.96
C SER A 64 -4.88 -12.50 2.58
N GLY A 65 -5.06 -13.69 2.01
CA GLY A 65 -6.01 -14.65 2.56
C GLY A 65 -6.43 -15.73 1.57
N LYS A 66 -7.46 -16.47 1.99
CA LYS A 66 -8.03 -17.57 1.23
C LYS A 66 -8.73 -17.08 -0.05
N PRO A 67 -8.86 -17.96 -1.07
CA PRO A 67 -9.61 -17.67 -2.28
C PRO A 67 -11.08 -17.33 -2.00
N PHE A 68 -11.64 -16.55 -2.92
CA PHE A 68 -13.04 -16.13 -2.97
C PHE A 68 -13.79 -16.90 -4.06
N PRO A 69 -15.13 -16.99 -3.98
CA PRO A 69 -15.96 -17.57 -5.03
C PRO A 69 -15.85 -16.76 -6.34
N GLY A 70 -15.96 -17.42 -7.49
CA GLY A 70 -15.95 -16.78 -8.80
C GLY A 70 -14.61 -16.77 -9.54
N LEU A 71 -13.55 -17.29 -8.91
CA LEU A 71 -12.26 -17.54 -9.56
C LEU A 71 -12.21 -18.97 -10.14
N SER A 72 -11.96 -19.08 -11.43
CA SER A 72 -11.72 -20.33 -12.15
C SER A 72 -10.24 -20.43 -12.49
N ILE A 73 -9.60 -21.49 -11.99
CA ILE A 73 -8.21 -21.80 -12.30
C ILE A 73 -8.17 -23.22 -12.84
N THR A 74 -7.72 -23.39 -14.08
CA THR A 74 -7.77 -24.68 -14.78
C THR A 74 -6.57 -24.84 -15.70
N ASP A 75 -6.05 -26.05 -15.81
CA ASP A 75 -4.98 -26.37 -16.75
C ASP A 75 -5.50 -27.00 -18.05
N SER A 76 -4.59 -27.30 -18.97
CA SER A 76 -4.91 -27.95 -20.25
C SER A 76 -5.42 -29.38 -20.14
N THR A 77 -5.21 -30.05 -19.01
CA THR A 77 -5.72 -31.40 -18.73
C THR A 77 -7.16 -31.37 -18.21
N GLY A 78 -7.68 -30.17 -17.91
CA GLY A 78 -8.99 -29.96 -17.30
C GLY A 78 -8.97 -30.03 -15.77
N LYS A 79 -7.80 -30.15 -15.14
CA LYS A 79 -7.67 -30.12 -13.68
C LYS A 79 -7.92 -28.70 -13.18
N THR A 80 -8.75 -28.58 -12.15
CA THR A 80 -9.08 -27.32 -11.48
C THR A 80 -8.24 -27.12 -10.23
N TYR A 81 -7.82 -25.89 -9.97
CA TYR A 81 -7.00 -25.52 -8.83
C TYR A 81 -7.73 -24.57 -7.89
N THR A 82 -7.44 -24.70 -6.60
CA THR A 82 -7.78 -23.71 -5.58
C THR A 82 -6.47 -23.19 -5.00
N PRO A 83 -6.17 -21.89 -5.09
CA PRO A 83 -4.95 -21.36 -4.50
C PRO A 83 -5.03 -21.45 -2.97
N ASP A 84 -3.93 -21.76 -2.29
CA ASP A 84 -3.91 -21.78 -0.82
C ASP A 84 -4.02 -20.36 -0.26
N ASN A 85 -3.45 -19.40 -0.98
CA ASN A 85 -3.41 -17.99 -0.61
C ASN A 85 -3.41 -17.10 -1.86
N ILE A 86 -4.09 -15.97 -1.74
CA ILE A 86 -4.04 -14.85 -2.67
C ILE A 86 -3.46 -13.65 -1.92
N LEU A 87 -2.41 -13.04 -2.48
CA LEU A 87 -1.82 -11.81 -2.00
C LEU A 87 -2.09 -10.69 -3.00
N ILE A 88 -2.57 -9.57 -2.51
CA ILE A 88 -2.78 -8.35 -3.29
C ILE A 88 -1.94 -7.26 -2.62
N SER A 89 -1.09 -6.59 -3.39
CA SER A 89 -0.27 -5.52 -2.86
C SER A 89 0.00 -4.42 -3.88
N MET A 90 0.26 -3.21 -3.39
CA MET A 90 0.69 -2.10 -4.22
C MET A 90 2.16 -2.27 -4.57
N LYS A 91 2.50 -2.13 -5.85
CA LYS A 91 3.87 -2.16 -6.37
C LYS A 91 4.46 -0.76 -6.43
N ALA A 92 3.68 0.20 -6.93
CA ALA A 92 4.05 1.60 -6.98
C ALA A 92 2.82 2.51 -7.03
N GLU A 93 2.91 3.66 -6.37
CA GLU A 93 1.92 4.71 -6.47
C GLU A 93 2.62 6.03 -6.77
N LYS A 94 2.54 6.46 -8.04
CA LYS A 94 3.21 7.69 -8.47
C LYS A 94 2.27 8.88 -8.24
N GLY A 95 1.94 9.20 -6.99
CA GLY A 95 1.07 10.33 -6.65
C GLY A 95 -0.42 10.12 -6.98
N LEU A 96 -1.24 11.13 -6.67
CA LEU A 96 -2.70 11.00 -6.49
C LEU A 96 -3.52 10.71 -7.75
N ASN A 97 -2.98 10.96 -8.96
CA ASN A 97 -3.71 10.86 -10.24
C ASN A 97 -2.90 10.17 -11.35
N GLN A 98 -1.85 9.41 -11.02
CA GLN A 98 -1.08 8.68 -12.04
C GLN A 98 -1.45 7.22 -12.09
N ASP A 99 -0.90 6.52 -13.08
CA ASP A 99 -0.97 5.07 -13.18
C ASP A 99 -0.45 4.43 -11.89
N LYS A 100 -1.31 3.65 -11.25
CA LYS A 100 -1.01 2.90 -10.04
C LYS A 100 -0.71 1.47 -10.43
N GLU A 101 0.36 0.93 -9.89
CA GLU A 101 0.82 -0.43 -10.15
C GLU A 101 0.57 -1.29 -8.91
N PHE A 102 -0.01 -2.47 -9.13
CA PHE A 102 -0.26 -3.46 -8.08
C PHE A 102 0.14 -4.85 -8.57
N ILE A 103 0.20 -5.81 -7.66
CA ILE A 103 0.37 -7.21 -7.99
C ILE A 103 -0.74 -8.05 -7.37
N ILE A 104 -1.11 -9.11 -8.06
CA ILE A 104 -1.91 -10.20 -7.52
C ILE A 104 -1.07 -11.47 -7.62
N GLN A 105 -0.86 -12.14 -6.49
CA GLN A 105 -0.07 -13.35 -6.41
C GLN A 105 -0.94 -14.50 -5.90
N PHE A 106 -0.95 -15.59 -6.66
CA PHE A 106 -1.64 -16.83 -6.35
C PHE A 106 -0.62 -17.88 -5.94
N SER A 107 -0.75 -18.42 -4.73
CA SER A 107 0.11 -19.47 -4.21
C SER A 107 -0.62 -20.81 -4.23
N PHE A 108 0.06 -21.87 -4.66
CA PHE A 108 -0.47 -23.23 -4.77
C PHE A 108 0.50 -24.23 -4.14
N SER A 109 -0.04 -25.22 -3.45
CA SER A 109 0.67 -26.32 -2.80
C SER A 109 0.84 -27.54 -3.71
N GLU A 110 0.36 -27.40 -4.95
CA GLU A 110 0.50 -28.40 -6.00
C GLU A 110 0.98 -27.76 -7.30
N TRP A 111 1.70 -28.57 -8.09
CA TRP A 111 2.12 -28.18 -9.44
C TRP A 111 1.08 -28.62 -10.47
N PRO A 112 0.99 -27.88 -11.59
CA PRO A 112 0.44 -28.44 -12.82
C PRO A 112 1.15 -29.76 -13.19
N PRO A 113 0.41 -30.77 -13.68
CA PRO A 113 1.01 -32.03 -14.11
C PRO A 113 1.95 -31.79 -15.30
N GLU A 114 2.89 -32.71 -15.54
CA GLU A 114 3.94 -32.54 -16.55
C GLU A 114 3.41 -32.42 -17.99
N ASP A 115 2.23 -32.98 -18.25
CA ASP A 115 1.50 -32.90 -19.51
C ASP A 115 0.60 -31.66 -19.62
N ALA A 116 0.54 -30.80 -18.59
CA ALA A 116 -0.14 -29.52 -18.68
C ALA A 116 0.66 -28.53 -19.54
N GLU A 117 0.07 -28.12 -20.65
CA GLU A 117 0.64 -27.14 -21.58
C GLU A 117 0.35 -25.70 -21.16
N TRP A 118 -0.78 -25.46 -20.49
CA TRP A 118 -1.19 -24.14 -20.04
C TRP A 118 -1.95 -24.18 -18.71
N LEU A 119 -1.97 -23.03 -18.02
CA LEU A 119 -2.82 -22.75 -16.86
C LEU A 119 -3.52 -21.43 -17.10
N ARG A 120 -4.84 -21.44 -16.97
CA ARG A 120 -5.70 -20.26 -17.13
C ARG A 120 -6.28 -19.86 -15.80
N ILE A 121 -6.16 -18.58 -15.46
CA ILE A 121 -6.80 -17.95 -14.30
C ILE A 121 -7.81 -16.96 -14.85
N ARG A 122 -9.09 -17.16 -14.51
CA ARG A 122 -10.19 -16.32 -14.96
C ARG A 122 -11.18 -16.03 -13.85
N GLY A 123 -11.61 -14.79 -13.72
CA GLY A 123 -12.62 -14.38 -12.75
C GLY A 123 -12.36 -12.97 -12.23
N ASP A 124 -13.19 -12.54 -11.30
CA ASP A 124 -13.07 -11.21 -10.69
C ASP A 124 -12.46 -11.34 -9.29
N VAL A 125 -11.38 -10.59 -9.07
CA VAL A 125 -10.66 -10.54 -7.81
C VAL A 125 -11.16 -9.35 -6.99
N PRO A 126 -11.80 -9.55 -5.81
CA PRO A 126 -12.17 -8.46 -4.94
C PRO A 126 -10.93 -7.79 -4.36
N VAL A 127 -10.87 -6.47 -4.48
CA VAL A 127 -9.85 -5.59 -3.94
C VAL A 127 -10.50 -4.55 -3.04
N THR A 128 -9.97 -4.37 -1.84
CA THR A 128 -10.36 -3.25 -0.98
C THR A 128 -9.64 -1.99 -1.46
N CYS A 129 -10.39 -0.95 -1.75
CA CYS A 129 -9.88 0.34 -2.20
C CYS A 129 -10.33 1.44 -1.23
N THR A 130 -9.60 2.55 -1.18
CA THR A 130 -10.04 3.76 -0.48
C THR A 130 -9.34 5.00 -1.01
N GLU A 131 -9.99 6.15 -0.98
CA GLU A 131 -9.31 7.43 -1.20
C GLU A 131 -8.59 7.90 0.06
N TYR A 132 -7.48 8.62 -0.12
CA TYR A 132 -6.73 9.18 1.00
C TYR A 132 -7.57 10.25 1.70
N SER A 133 -7.78 10.02 2.99
CA SER A 133 -8.31 11.05 3.89
C SER A 133 -7.16 11.94 4.32
N SER A 134 -7.47 13.20 4.61
CA SER A 134 -6.48 14.18 5.07
C SER A 134 -6.94 14.84 6.35
N THR A 135 -6.01 15.13 7.25
CA THR A 135 -6.27 16.03 8.37
C THR A 135 -6.51 17.46 7.89
N ASP A 136 -7.07 18.29 8.77
CA ASP A 136 -6.96 19.73 8.65
C ASP A 136 -5.47 20.14 8.61
N PRO A 137 -5.14 21.24 7.92
CA PRO A 137 -3.76 21.69 7.81
C PRO A 137 -3.28 22.20 9.17
N ALA A 138 -2.19 21.63 9.66
CA ALA A 138 -1.51 22.08 10.86
C ALA A 138 -0.39 23.05 10.49
N GLU A 139 -0.32 24.20 11.16
CA GLU A 139 0.75 25.17 10.93
C GLU A 139 2.00 24.76 11.70
N VAL A 140 3.15 24.76 11.03
CA VAL A 140 4.47 24.48 11.60
C VAL A 140 5.35 25.70 11.37
N ASP A 141 5.96 26.19 12.46
CA ASP A 141 6.98 27.23 12.41
C ASP A 141 8.36 26.57 12.25
N LEU A 142 9.03 26.83 11.12
CA LEU A 142 10.35 26.27 10.86
C LEU A 142 11.46 27.07 11.55
N LEU A 143 11.24 28.35 11.89
CA LEU A 143 12.23 29.14 12.63
C LEU A 143 12.32 28.68 14.09
N HIS A 144 11.16 28.32 14.65
CA HIS A 144 11.03 27.83 16.02
C HIS A 144 10.21 26.54 16.03
N PRO A 145 10.81 25.41 15.59
CA PRO A 145 10.06 24.17 15.44
C PRO A 145 9.68 23.61 16.81
N GLU A 146 8.39 23.68 17.10
CA GLU A 146 7.75 23.09 18.27
C GLU A 146 7.00 21.81 17.89
N GLU A 147 6.64 21.03 18.91
CA GLU A 147 5.76 19.89 18.75
C GLU A 147 4.32 20.37 18.47
N VAL A 148 3.72 19.85 17.41
CA VAL A 148 2.36 20.19 17.00
C VAL A 148 1.44 18.99 17.21
N LYS A 149 0.32 19.20 17.92
CA LYS A 149 -0.74 18.20 18.09
C LYS A 149 -1.82 18.39 17.03
N ILE A 150 -2.03 17.36 16.20
CA ILE A 150 -3.00 17.38 15.11
C ILE A 150 -4.19 16.53 15.54
N PRO A 151 -5.40 17.10 15.69
CA PRO A 151 -6.57 16.33 16.10
C PRO A 151 -6.97 15.34 15.01
N LEU A 152 -7.31 14.12 15.42
CA LEU A 152 -7.95 13.14 14.53
C LEU A 152 -9.47 13.32 14.59
N PRO A 153 -10.16 13.27 13.43
CA PRO A 153 -11.61 13.25 13.41
C PRO A 153 -12.10 12.01 14.17
N GLN A 154 -13.05 12.19 15.09
CA GLN A 154 -13.55 11.10 15.92
C GLN A 154 -14.14 9.97 15.06
N ASN A 155 -13.88 8.73 15.46
CA ASN A 155 -14.56 7.55 14.92
C ASN A 155 -16.03 7.63 15.34
N SER A 156 -16.91 7.91 14.39
CA SER A 156 -18.36 8.09 14.56
C SER A 156 -19.13 6.82 14.96
N ALA A 157 -18.44 5.77 15.42
CA ALA A 157 -19.06 4.49 15.80
C ALA A 157 -19.59 4.49 17.26
N LEU A 158 -19.26 5.49 18.07
CA LEU A 158 -19.79 5.67 19.41
C LEU A 158 -20.31 7.11 19.52
N GLN A 159 -21.52 7.31 19.01
CA GLN A 159 -22.30 8.52 19.28
C GLN A 159 -22.94 8.37 20.67
N ASP A 160 -22.11 8.43 21.72
CA ASP A 160 -22.61 8.83 23.02
C ASP A 160 -22.61 10.37 23.03
N ASP A 161 -23.79 10.93 23.30
CA ASP A 161 -24.00 12.37 23.43
C ASP A 161 -23.00 12.97 24.43
N VAL A 162 -22.39 14.09 24.02
CA VAL A 162 -21.28 14.85 24.66
C VAL A 162 -19.89 14.35 24.24
N ALA A 163 -19.31 15.04 23.25
CA ALA A 163 -17.90 14.93 22.91
C ALA A 163 -17.03 15.38 24.10
N ASP A 164 -16.59 14.43 24.91
CA ASP A 164 -15.60 14.65 25.96
C ASP A 164 -14.24 15.04 25.31
N PRO A 165 -13.73 16.26 25.53
CA PRO A 165 -12.45 16.70 24.97
C PRO A 165 -11.27 15.83 25.40
N SER A 166 -11.39 15.10 26.52
CA SER A 166 -10.34 14.20 27.03
C SER A 166 -10.22 12.88 26.26
N ARG A 167 -11.19 12.56 25.39
CA ARG A 167 -11.19 11.38 24.51
C ARG A 167 -10.71 11.67 23.08
N MET A 168 -10.35 12.91 22.79
CA MET A 168 -9.88 13.30 21.46
C MET A 168 -8.49 12.67 21.22
N SER A 169 -8.36 11.88 20.15
CA SER A 169 -7.09 11.28 19.76
C SER A 169 -6.31 12.27 18.89
N PHE A 170 -5.01 12.37 19.11
CA PHE A 170 -4.13 13.30 18.40
C PHE A 170 -2.98 12.55 17.73
N LEU A 171 -2.51 13.09 16.61
CA LEU A 171 -1.18 12.82 16.09
C LEU A 171 -0.23 13.85 16.69
N THR A 172 1.01 13.45 16.91
CA THR A 172 2.07 14.36 17.37
C THR A 172 3.10 14.49 16.27
N LEU A 173 3.26 15.71 15.75
CA LEU A 173 4.25 16.04 14.73
C LEU A 173 5.38 16.85 15.38
N SER A 174 6.61 16.33 15.31
CA SER A 174 7.81 17.05 15.70
C SER A 174 8.67 17.30 14.47
N VAL A 175 9.14 18.52 14.29
CA VAL A 175 9.97 18.91 13.14
C VAL A 175 11.34 19.36 13.65
N LYS A 176 12.42 19.02 12.96
CA LYS A 176 13.76 19.52 13.30
C LYS A 176 14.65 19.67 12.08
N LYS A 177 15.44 20.74 12.07
CA LYS A 177 16.47 20.97 11.05
C LYS A 177 17.67 20.05 11.30
N ARG A 178 18.11 19.32 10.28
CA ARG A 178 19.34 18.51 10.32
C ARG A 178 20.55 19.41 10.03
N LYS A 179 21.73 19.03 10.53
CA LYS A 179 22.97 19.76 10.24
C LYS A 179 23.35 19.57 8.76
N ASP A 180 23.87 20.62 8.13
CA ASP A 180 24.18 20.70 6.68
C ASP A 180 25.12 19.61 6.11
N VAL A 181 25.72 18.79 6.98
CA VAL A 181 26.57 17.64 6.60
C VAL A 181 25.79 16.59 5.77
N ASP A 182 24.45 16.58 5.86
CA ASP A 182 23.57 15.62 5.18
C ASP A 182 23.13 16.04 3.75
N GLY A 183 23.74 17.08 3.15
CA GLY A 183 23.63 17.34 1.70
C GLY A 183 22.67 18.45 1.26
N GLY A 184 22.42 19.46 2.09
CA GLY A 184 21.77 20.70 1.63
C GLY A 184 22.63 21.40 0.58
N ARG A 185 22.11 21.57 -0.65
CA ARG A 185 22.75 22.37 -1.71
C ARG A 185 22.00 23.68 -1.89
N ASP A 186 22.70 24.71 -2.34
CA ASP A 186 22.20 26.00 -2.85
C ASP A 186 20.76 26.36 -2.45
N GLY A 187 20.60 27.03 -1.30
CA GLY A 187 19.32 27.61 -0.88
C GLY A 187 18.30 26.63 -0.29
N THR A 188 18.71 25.39 0.04
CA THR A 188 17.85 24.39 0.69
C THR A 188 18.41 23.90 2.04
N ASP A 189 17.52 23.41 2.90
CA ASP A 189 17.84 22.78 4.18
C ASP A 189 17.19 21.40 4.28
N VAL A 190 17.82 20.48 5.01
CA VAL A 190 17.27 19.14 5.29
C VAL A 190 16.51 19.18 6.61
N TRP A 191 15.26 18.70 6.58
CA TRP A 191 14.34 18.66 7.70
C TRP A 191 13.91 17.23 8.00
N GLU A 192 13.81 16.91 9.28
CA GLU A 192 13.26 15.64 9.78
C GLU A 192 11.89 15.90 10.38
N PHE A 193 10.88 15.23 9.84
CA PHE A 193 9.50 15.21 10.32
C PHE A 193 9.25 13.89 11.03
N LEU A 194 9.07 13.93 12.35
CA LEU A 194 8.68 12.78 13.15
C LEU A 194 7.18 12.86 13.42
N LEU A 195 6.43 11.89 12.92
CA LEU A 195 5.01 11.75 13.23
C LEU A 195 4.82 10.54 14.15
N ALA A 196 4.31 10.79 15.35
CA ALA A 196 3.84 9.77 16.28
C ALA A 196 2.32 9.66 16.21
N TYR A 197 1.81 8.42 16.16
CA TYR A 197 0.40 8.15 15.92
C TYR A 197 -0.09 6.87 16.64
N PRO A 198 -1.41 6.77 16.90
CA PRO A 198 -2.02 5.56 17.44
C PRO A 198 -1.77 4.32 16.57
N THR A 199 -1.72 3.13 17.16
CA THR A 199 -1.39 1.87 16.45
C THR A 199 -2.36 1.50 15.34
N ASP A 200 -3.61 1.95 15.42
CA ASP A 200 -4.65 1.74 14.42
C ASP A 200 -4.66 2.83 13.32
N PHE A 201 -3.86 3.89 13.47
CA PHE A 201 -3.76 4.94 12.47
C PHE A 201 -2.92 4.49 11.27
N ARG A 202 -3.52 4.56 10.07
CA ARG A 202 -2.92 4.07 8.83
C ARG A 202 -2.29 5.22 8.04
N TYR A 203 -1.16 5.70 8.53
CA TYR A 203 -0.36 6.74 7.87
C TYR A 203 -0.01 6.37 6.43
N ARG A 204 -0.04 7.36 5.52
CA ARG A 204 0.36 7.19 4.12
C ARG A 204 1.42 8.15 3.66
N ASP A 205 1.21 9.44 3.90
CA ASP A 205 2.06 10.49 3.34
C ASP A 205 1.83 11.82 4.07
N LEU A 206 2.71 12.77 3.81
CA LEU A 206 2.65 14.13 4.33
C LEU A 206 2.65 15.13 3.18
N LYS A 207 1.63 15.99 3.14
CA LYS A 207 1.58 17.10 2.17
C LYS A 207 2.02 18.41 2.81
N LEU A 208 2.95 19.07 2.15
CA LEU A 208 3.43 20.40 2.52
C LEU A 208 2.82 21.46 1.60
N GLU A 209 2.21 22.45 2.22
CA GLU A 209 1.67 23.64 1.57
C GLU A 209 2.32 24.89 2.17
N ASP A 210 2.52 25.92 1.38
CA ASP A 210 2.88 27.24 1.91
C ASP A 210 1.66 27.87 2.61
N MET A 211 1.86 29.04 3.22
CA MET A 211 0.78 29.73 3.94
C MET A 211 -0.38 30.15 3.02
N GLN A 212 -0.14 30.28 1.72
CA GLN A 212 -1.14 30.56 0.69
C GLN A 212 -1.84 29.29 0.16
N GLY A 213 -1.48 28.10 0.64
CA GLY A 213 -2.07 26.82 0.23
C GLY A 213 -1.47 26.23 -1.05
N ARG A 214 -0.33 26.74 -1.52
CA ARG A 214 0.34 26.20 -2.71
C ARG A 214 1.27 25.05 -2.31
N PRO A 215 1.37 23.97 -3.11
CA PRO A 215 2.29 22.88 -2.82
C PRO A 215 3.73 23.34 -2.71
N VAL A 216 4.43 22.90 -1.68
CA VAL A 216 5.87 23.17 -1.50
C VAL A 216 6.67 22.11 -2.25
N PRO A 217 7.61 22.49 -3.13
CA PRO A 217 8.46 21.51 -3.81
C PRO A 217 9.42 20.88 -2.80
N VAL A 218 9.29 19.56 -2.63
CA VAL A 218 10.13 18.77 -1.72
C VAL A 218 11.13 17.93 -2.50
N GLY A 219 12.38 17.92 -2.05
CA GLY A 219 13.39 16.96 -2.50
C GLY A 219 13.57 15.84 -1.47
N MET A 220 14.14 14.72 -1.92
CA MET A 220 14.63 13.66 -1.03
C MET A 220 16.14 13.79 -0.83
N PRO A 221 16.67 13.63 0.40
CA PRO A 221 18.11 13.70 0.64
C PRO A 221 18.82 12.51 -0.06
N PRO A 222 19.92 12.74 -0.80
CA PRO A 222 20.63 11.66 -1.52
C PRO A 222 21.18 10.54 -0.63
N SER A 223 21.47 10.85 0.63
CA SER A 223 22.09 9.93 1.61
C SER A 223 21.08 9.15 2.46
N LEU A 224 19.79 9.49 2.40
CA LEU A 224 18.73 8.95 3.26
C LEU A 224 17.62 8.26 2.45
N CYS A 225 18.00 7.52 1.41
CA CYS A 225 17.07 6.64 0.70
C CYS A 225 16.42 5.64 1.67
N GLY A 226 15.16 5.91 2.03
CA GLY A 226 14.19 4.91 2.46
C GLY A 226 14.29 4.41 3.90
N PHE A 227 14.21 5.30 4.89
CA PHE A 227 14.06 4.88 6.29
C PHE A 227 12.73 5.35 6.88
N SER A 228 11.74 4.47 6.86
CA SER A 228 10.64 4.49 7.83
C SER A 228 10.95 3.42 8.88
N ALA A 229 11.31 3.84 10.09
CA ALA A 229 11.58 2.95 11.21
C ALA A 229 10.49 3.14 12.28
N SER A 230 9.69 2.12 12.56
CA SER A 230 8.79 2.12 13.71
C SER A 230 9.60 1.82 14.97
N GLY A 231 9.83 2.85 15.80
CA GLY A 231 10.40 2.67 17.15
C GLY A 231 9.37 2.06 18.09
N GLY A 232 9.78 1.10 18.93
CA GLY A 232 8.89 0.40 19.87
C GLY A 232 8.30 1.31 20.94
N GLY A 233 7.03 1.08 21.28
CA GLY A 233 6.29 1.74 22.38
C GLY A 233 5.12 2.63 21.93
N GLY A 234 5.05 2.95 20.64
CA GLY A 234 3.99 3.69 19.96
C GLY A 234 4.35 3.72 18.47
N THR A 235 3.37 3.79 17.57
CA THR A 235 3.69 3.72 16.13
C THR A 235 4.18 5.11 15.71
N SER A 236 5.45 5.19 15.32
CA SER A 236 6.06 6.44 14.85
C SER A 236 6.70 6.23 13.49
N THR A 237 6.73 7.28 12.67
CA THR A 237 7.42 7.30 11.39
C THR A 237 8.22 8.59 11.26
N TYR A 238 9.31 8.50 10.51
CA TYR A 238 10.20 9.62 10.23
C TYR A 238 10.23 9.84 8.73
N GLU A 239 10.09 11.09 8.31
CA GLU A 239 10.32 11.51 6.93
C GLU A 239 11.39 12.58 6.88
N TYR A 240 12.31 12.44 5.92
CA TYR A 240 13.39 13.38 5.70
C TYR A 240 13.13 14.14 4.41
N LEU A 241 12.94 15.45 4.51
CA LEU A 241 12.54 16.31 3.39
C LEU A 241 13.57 17.42 3.19
N VAL A 242 13.90 17.69 1.93
CA VAL A 242 14.72 18.85 1.55
C VAL A 242 13.79 19.99 1.17
N LEU A 243 13.87 21.10 1.90
CA LEU A 243 12.98 22.26 1.75
C LEU A 243 13.75 23.52 1.35
N PRO A 244 13.16 24.43 0.55
CA PRO A 244 13.75 25.74 0.28
C PRO A 244 13.86 26.59 1.57
N ARG A 245 15.00 27.27 1.76
CA ARG A 245 15.27 28.16 2.91
C ARG A 245 14.32 29.35 3.03
N SER A 246 13.59 29.66 1.96
CA SER A 246 12.65 30.78 1.92
C SER A 246 11.38 30.57 2.75
N HIS A 247 11.14 29.35 3.25
CA HIS A 247 9.93 29.03 3.99
C HIS A 247 10.21 29.13 5.49
N GLU A 248 9.54 30.08 6.15
CA GLU A 248 9.58 30.24 7.61
C GLU A 248 8.45 29.47 8.30
N LYS A 249 7.33 29.28 7.60
CA LYS A 249 6.16 28.54 8.07
C LYS A 249 5.59 27.67 6.96
N LEU A 250 4.98 26.56 7.36
CA LEU A 250 4.33 25.61 6.47
C LEU A 250 2.99 25.15 7.02
N LYS A 251 2.08 24.79 6.12
CA LYS A 251 0.90 24.01 6.42
C LYS A 251 1.18 22.54 6.10
N VAL A 252 0.95 21.68 7.08
CA VAL A 252 1.18 20.25 7.00
C VAL A 252 -0.15 19.53 7.06
N ARG A 253 -0.42 18.68 6.07
CA ARG A 253 -1.56 17.75 6.08
C ARG A 253 -1.07 16.32 6.15
N ILE A 254 -1.60 15.55 7.08
CA ILE A 254 -1.31 14.13 7.18
C ILE A 254 -2.33 13.37 6.33
N LEU A 255 -1.84 12.59 5.36
CA LEU A 255 -2.66 11.66 4.58
C LEU A 255 -2.70 10.30 5.26
N TYR A 256 -3.89 9.72 5.33
CA TYR A 256 -4.12 8.43 5.95
C TYR A 256 -5.25 7.66 5.29
N LEU A 257 -5.31 6.37 5.59
CA LEU A 257 -6.43 5.51 5.18
C LEU A 257 -7.49 5.47 6.26
N ASP A 258 -8.67 5.97 5.95
CA ASP A 258 -9.83 5.86 6.84
C ASP A 258 -10.59 4.56 6.54
N PRO A 259 -10.61 3.58 7.48
CA PRO A 259 -11.39 2.34 7.30
C PRO A 259 -12.86 2.56 6.95
N ARG A 260 -13.47 3.69 7.34
CA ARG A 260 -14.86 4.02 7.05
C ARG A 260 -15.11 4.26 5.57
N ASN A 261 -14.07 4.63 4.83
CA ASN A 261 -14.10 4.90 3.40
C ASN A 261 -13.63 3.70 2.57
N PHE A 262 -13.56 2.50 3.17
CA PHE A 262 -13.14 1.30 2.46
C PHE A 262 -14.29 0.78 1.62
N GLU A 263 -14.03 0.58 0.35
CA GLU A 263 -14.96 0.03 -0.61
C GLU A 263 -14.34 -1.22 -1.26
N THR A 264 -15.17 -2.24 -1.49
CA THR A 264 -14.75 -3.39 -2.29
C THR A 264 -15.02 -3.09 -3.76
N ARG A 265 -13.99 -3.26 -4.60
CA ARG A 265 -14.08 -3.22 -6.06
C ARG A 265 -13.53 -4.49 -6.63
N HIS A 266 -13.83 -4.79 -7.90
CA HIS A 266 -13.37 -6.00 -8.55
C HIS A 266 -12.32 -5.71 -9.62
N VAL A 267 -11.27 -6.52 -9.67
CA VAL A 267 -10.28 -6.54 -10.75
C VAL A 267 -10.53 -7.79 -11.59
N SER A 268 -10.93 -7.62 -12.85
CA SER A 268 -11.10 -8.75 -13.75
C SER A 268 -9.76 -9.31 -14.17
N VAL A 269 -9.63 -10.63 -14.02
CA VAL A 269 -8.48 -11.42 -14.44
C VAL A 269 -8.93 -12.38 -15.53
N ASP A 270 -8.23 -12.39 -16.65
CA ASP A 270 -8.30 -13.45 -17.67
C ASP A 270 -6.92 -13.60 -18.28
N VAL A 271 -6.13 -14.50 -17.70
CA VAL A 271 -4.74 -14.75 -18.10
C VAL A 271 -4.54 -16.23 -18.36
N SER A 272 -3.81 -16.55 -19.42
CA SER A 272 -3.38 -17.91 -19.74
C SER A 272 -1.86 -17.93 -19.83
N LEU A 273 -1.22 -18.74 -18.99
CA LEU A 273 0.23 -18.94 -19.03
C LEU A 273 0.56 -20.29 -19.66
N GLY A 274 1.58 -20.32 -20.50
CA GLY A 274 2.16 -21.58 -21.00
C GLY A 274 3.05 -22.22 -19.92
N ILE A 275 2.81 -23.48 -19.62
CA ILE A 275 3.60 -24.29 -18.67
C ILE A 275 4.51 -25.28 -19.43
N GLY A 276 4.14 -25.63 -20.67
CA GLY A 276 4.89 -26.56 -21.51
C GLY A 276 5.98 -25.92 -22.38
N GLY A 277 7.19 -26.47 -22.31
CA GLY A 277 8.27 -26.23 -23.28
C GLY A 277 9.58 -25.71 -22.67
N SER A 278 10.70 -26.00 -23.33
CA SER A 278 12.10 -25.70 -22.93
C SER A 278 12.42 -24.24 -22.54
N LEU A 279 11.45 -23.32 -22.59
CA LEU A 279 11.55 -21.92 -22.19
C LEU A 279 11.70 -21.71 -20.67
N ASN A 280 11.32 -22.69 -19.83
CA ASN A 280 11.52 -22.62 -18.37
C ASN A 280 12.75 -23.38 -17.86
N LYS A 281 13.50 -24.08 -18.73
CA LYS A 281 14.80 -24.72 -18.35
C LYS A 281 15.96 -23.73 -18.21
N GLY A 282 15.72 -22.42 -18.39
CA GLY A 282 16.74 -21.38 -18.45
C GLY A 282 16.93 -20.50 -17.20
N LYS A 283 16.19 -20.74 -16.10
CA LYS A 283 16.44 -20.07 -14.82
C LYS A 283 16.65 -21.10 -13.73
N THR A 284 17.77 -21.81 -13.84
CA THR A 284 18.43 -22.49 -12.74
C THR A 284 18.62 -21.52 -11.57
N GLU A 285 18.28 -22.03 -10.38
CA GLU A 285 18.58 -21.46 -9.07
C GLU A 285 20.05 -20.99 -8.97
N PRO A 286 20.35 -19.88 -8.25
CA PRO A 286 21.64 -19.75 -7.59
C PRO A 286 21.75 -20.70 -6.38
#